data_AF-A0A1I2AFW3-F1
#
_entry.id   AF-A0A1I2AFW3-F1
#
_cell.length_a   1.000
_cell.length_b   1.000
_cell.length_c   1.000
_cell.angle_alpha   90.00
_cell.angle_beta   90.00
_cell.angle_gamma   90.00
#
_symmetry.space_group_name_H-M   'P 1'
#
loop_
_entity.id
_entity.type
_entity.pdbx_description
1 polymer ?
#
loop_
_entity_poly.entity_id
_entity_poly.type
_entity_poly.pdbx_seq_one_letter_code
_entity_poly.pdbx_strand_id
1 'polypeptide(L)'
;MALTAFHKLGQFVFSFQHLEHMVNELLVLLANADSEIVYILINRLEYSNRLKTADVLFARFVDLRSNIDSAMKTKFHELMVELEKLGTRRNELVHSRYNRWLNVQGREGLLRTNSVLRAKMGKREEQEEELQPEAFDTDLNCLNIAAEKLEEFRLQIIFWIYPDEV
;
A
#
# COMPACT_ATOMS: atom_id res chain seq x y z
N MET A 1 -25.77 -0.84 12.86
CA MET A 1 -25.43 0.54 12.43
C MET A 1 -24.92 0.44 10.99
N ALA A 2 -25.43 1.21 10.04
CA ALA A 2 -24.89 1.20 8.68
C ALA A 2 -23.49 1.85 8.67
N LEU A 3 -22.53 1.24 7.96
CA LEU A 3 -21.17 1.80 7.83
C LEU A 3 -21.24 3.10 7.01
N THR A 4 -20.82 4.21 7.61
CA THR A 4 -20.77 5.50 6.91
C THR A 4 -19.50 5.60 6.05
N ALA A 5 -19.50 6.53 5.09
CA ALA A 5 -18.33 6.82 4.27
C ALA A 5 -17.08 7.22 5.12
N PHE A 6 -17.27 7.91 6.25
CA PHE A 6 -16.17 8.18 7.19
C PHE A 6 -15.60 6.91 7.84
N HIS A 7 -16.45 5.95 8.21
CA HIS A 7 -15.97 4.67 8.77
C HIS A 7 -15.17 3.89 7.72
N LYS A 8 -15.65 3.85 6.47
CA LYS A 8 -14.96 3.19 5.36
C LYS A 8 -13.63 3.87 5.02
N LEU A 9 -13.57 5.20 5.03
CA LEU A 9 -12.31 5.94 4.90
C LEU A 9 -11.32 5.61 6.02
N GLY A 10 -11.79 5.55 7.27
CA GLY A 10 -10.97 5.14 8.41
C GLY A 10 -10.45 3.71 8.27
N GLN A 11 -11.31 2.79 7.84
CA GLN A 11 -10.94 1.40 7.53
C GLN A 11 -9.86 1.34 6.46
N PHE A 12 -10.01 2.09 5.36
CA PHE A 12 -9.02 2.15 4.29
C PHE A 12 -7.65 2.62 4.82
N VAL A 13 -7.62 3.72 5.59
CA VAL A 13 -6.37 4.26 6.14
C VAL A 13 -5.70 3.26 7.08
N PHE A 14 -6.47 2.61 7.95
CA PHE A 14 -5.94 1.61 8.88
C PHE A 14 -5.42 0.36 8.15
N SER A 15 -6.18 -0.18 7.20
CA SER A 15 -5.75 -1.32 6.37
C SER A 15 -4.49 -1.00 5.56
N PHE A 16 -4.35 0.24 5.08
CA PHE A 16 -3.12 0.66 4.41
C PHE A 16 -1.92 0.70 5.36
N GLN A 17 -2.08 1.19 6.60
CA GLN A 17 -1.01 1.16 7.61
C GLN A 17 -0.55 -0.28 7.91
N HIS A 18 -1.48 -1.24 7.89
CA HIS A 18 -1.14 -2.65 8.02
C HIS A 18 -0.30 -3.15 6.83
N LEU A 19 -0.65 -2.80 5.59
CA LEU A 19 0.21 -3.10 4.42
C LEU A 19 1.60 -2.49 4.55
N GLU A 20 1.70 -1.22 4.98
CA GLU A 20 3.00 -0.57 5.21
C GLU A 20 3.84 -1.35 6.23
N HIS A 21 3.21 -1.88 7.28
CA HIS A 21 3.90 -2.72 8.25
C HIS A 21 4.40 -4.03 7.64
N MET A 22 3.56 -4.75 6.87
CA MET A 22 3.95 -6.00 6.21
C MET A 22 5.13 -5.81 5.26
N VAL A 23 5.17 -4.70 4.51
CA VAL A 23 6.32 -4.35 3.66
C VAL A 23 7.59 -4.15 4.51
N ASN A 24 7.47 -3.50 5.67
CA ASN A 24 8.61 -3.33 6.57
C ASN A 24 9.11 -4.67 7.13
N GLU A 25 8.20 -5.59 7.47
CA GLU A 25 8.57 -6.94 7.90
C GLU A 25 9.31 -7.71 6.79
N LEU A 26 8.85 -7.61 5.54
CA LEU A 26 9.56 -8.19 4.39
C LEU A 26 10.95 -7.60 4.23
N LEU A 27 11.11 -6.29 4.38
CA LEU A 27 12.42 -5.65 4.30
C LEU A 27 13.37 -6.14 5.40
N VAL A 28 12.87 -6.35 6.62
CA VAL A 28 13.66 -6.93 7.72
C VAL A 28 14.08 -8.36 7.39
N LEU A 29 13.15 -9.20 6.91
CA LEU A 29 13.44 -10.58 6.50
C LEU A 29 14.49 -10.64 5.38
N LEU A 30 14.34 -9.79 4.36
CA LEU A 30 15.24 -9.76 3.20
C LEU A 30 16.62 -9.20 3.53
N ALA A 31 16.72 -8.25 4.45
CA ALA A 31 17.98 -7.67 4.87
C ALA A 31 18.87 -8.68 5.62
N ASN A 32 18.27 -9.67 6.30
CA ASN A 32 18.95 -10.67 7.11
C ASN A 32 20.03 -10.04 8.03
N ALA A 33 19.65 -8.95 8.69
CA ALA A 33 20.50 -8.14 9.55
C ALA A 33 19.75 -7.84 10.86
N ASP A 34 20.41 -7.12 11.77
CA ASP A 34 19.78 -6.64 13.01
C ASP A 34 18.49 -5.86 12.69
N SER A 35 17.36 -6.34 13.20
CA SER A 35 16.04 -5.80 12.90
C SER A 35 15.90 -4.34 13.33
N GLU A 36 16.50 -3.95 14.45
CA GLU A 36 16.40 -2.57 14.95
C GLU A 36 17.11 -1.59 14.02
N ILE A 37 18.31 -1.96 13.56
CA ILE A 37 19.05 -1.15 12.58
C ILE A 37 18.25 -1.02 11.28
N VAL A 38 17.65 -2.12 10.80
CA VAL A 38 16.85 -2.11 9.58
C VAL A 38 15.61 -1.22 9.73
N TYR A 39 14.88 -1.30 10.85
CA TYR A 39 13.74 -0.42 11.12
C TYR A 39 14.14 1.06 11.19
N ILE A 40 15.27 1.39 11.83
CA ILE A 40 15.78 2.77 11.87
C ILE A 40 16.01 3.32 10.45
N LEU A 41 16.57 2.50 9.56
CA LEU A 41 16.82 2.89 8.17
C LEU A 41 15.50 3.02 7.38
N ILE A 42 14.60 2.04 7.48
CA ILE A 42 13.31 2.03 6.78
C ILE A 42 12.45 3.23 7.17
N ASN A 43 12.43 3.60 8.45
CA ASN A 43 11.64 4.73 8.94
C ASN A 43 12.08 6.08 8.37
N ARG A 44 13.31 6.18 7.84
CA ARG A 44 13.80 7.37 7.13
C ARG A 44 13.39 7.41 5.66
N LEU A 45 12.91 6.29 5.12
CA LEU A 45 12.47 6.19 3.74
C LEU A 45 11.00 6.58 3.60
N GLU A 46 10.71 7.34 2.56
CA GLU A 46 9.35 7.49 2.04
C GLU A 46 8.80 6.15 1.55
N TYR A 47 7.48 5.98 1.57
CA TYR A 47 6.82 4.71 1.22
C TYR A 47 7.23 4.18 -0.17
N SER A 48 7.28 5.04 -1.18
CA SER A 48 7.71 4.65 -2.54
C SER A 48 9.15 4.13 -2.58
N ASN A 49 10.04 4.71 -1.76
CA ASN A 49 11.42 4.25 -1.65
C ASN A 49 11.50 2.92 -0.91
N ARG A 50 10.65 2.66 0.08
CA ARG A 50 10.56 1.34 0.74
C ARG A 50 10.19 0.24 -0.24
N LEU A 51 9.19 0.48 -1.10
CA LEU A 51 8.78 -0.49 -2.13
C LEU A 51 9.92 -0.79 -3.13
N LYS A 52 10.60 0.24 -3.62
CA LYS A 52 11.76 0.08 -4.52
C LYS A 52 12.90 -0.69 -3.84
N THR A 53 13.16 -0.40 -2.57
CA THR A 53 14.15 -1.14 -1.79
C THR A 53 13.75 -2.60 -1.62
N ALA A 54 12.48 -2.89 -1.34
CA ALA A 54 11.98 -4.25 -1.21
C ALA A 54 12.14 -5.03 -2.52
N ASP A 55 11.79 -4.41 -3.65
CA ASP A 55 11.93 -5.00 -4.99
C ASP A 55 13.38 -5.38 -5.31
N VAL A 56 14.31 -4.45 -5.09
CA VAL A 56 15.74 -4.67 -5.32
C VAL A 56 16.31 -5.74 -4.38
N LEU A 57 15.96 -5.70 -3.09
CA LEU A 57 16.42 -6.69 -2.12
C LEU A 57 15.88 -8.08 -2.45
N PHE A 58 14.62 -8.18 -2.86
CA PHE A 58 14.01 -9.45 -3.27
C PHE A 58 14.68 -10.00 -4.53
N ALA A 59 14.88 -9.17 -5.57
CA ALA A 59 15.56 -9.60 -6.78
C ALA A 59 16.97 -10.13 -6.47
N ARG A 60 17.72 -9.42 -5.60
CA ARG A 60 19.04 -9.85 -5.15
C ARG A 60 18.99 -11.13 -4.32
N PHE A 61 18.00 -11.27 -3.44
CA PHE A 61 17.78 -12.46 -2.63
C PHE A 61 17.57 -13.71 -3.50
N VAL A 62 16.80 -13.57 -4.59
CA VAL A 62 16.59 -14.63 -5.58
C VAL A 62 17.86 -14.90 -6.37
N ASP A 63 18.59 -13.88 -6.82
CA ASP A 63 19.85 -14.06 -7.57
C ASP A 63 20.93 -14.82 -6.81
N LEU A 64 20.96 -14.67 -5.48
CA LEU A 64 21.91 -15.37 -4.62
C LEU A 64 21.55 -16.86 -4.42
N ARG A 65 20.34 -17.29 -4.80
CA ARG A 65 19.85 -18.66 -4.64
C ARG A 65 19.60 -19.30 -6.00
N SER A 66 20.45 -20.25 -6.37
CA SER A 66 20.44 -20.90 -7.69
C SER A 66 19.21 -21.77 -7.99
N ASN A 67 18.34 -22.00 -7.01
CA ASN A 67 17.18 -22.90 -7.09
C ASN A 67 15.83 -22.17 -7.11
N ILE A 68 15.80 -20.84 -7.10
CA ILE A 68 14.54 -20.08 -7.14
C ILE A 68 14.23 -19.66 -8.58
N ASP A 69 12.98 -19.87 -8.99
CA ASP A 69 12.49 -19.46 -10.31
C ASP A 69 12.56 -17.93 -10.48
N SER A 70 13.21 -17.49 -11.56
CA SER A 70 13.31 -16.08 -11.94
C SER A 70 11.95 -15.42 -12.15
N ALA A 71 10.90 -16.19 -12.48
CA ALA A 71 9.53 -15.67 -12.60
C ALA A 71 8.99 -15.08 -11.27
N MET A 72 9.54 -15.50 -10.12
CA MET A 72 9.16 -14.93 -8.83
C MET A 72 9.53 -13.46 -8.70
N LYS A 73 10.64 -13.02 -9.33
CA LYS A 73 11.03 -11.62 -9.34
C LYS A 73 10.01 -10.76 -10.07
N THR A 74 9.52 -11.22 -11.22
CA THR A 74 8.50 -10.51 -12.00
C THR A 74 7.21 -10.37 -11.20
N LYS A 75 6.75 -11.45 -10.57
CA LYS A 75 5.54 -11.42 -9.72
C LYS A 75 5.69 -10.47 -8.53
N PHE A 76 6.85 -10.46 -7.90
CA PHE A 76 7.11 -9.55 -6.77
C PHE A 76 7.15 -8.09 -7.22
N HIS A 77 7.82 -7.81 -8.35
CA HIS A 77 7.86 -6.48 -8.94
C HIS A 77 6.46 -5.96 -9.28
N GLU A 78 5.61 -6.79 -9.90
CA GLU A 78 4.21 -6.45 -10.18
C GLU A 78 3.45 -6.09 -8.90
N LEU A 79 3.64 -6.84 -7.81
CA LEU A 79 3.05 -6.51 -6.51
C LEU A 79 3.54 -5.15 -5.98
N MET A 80 4.83 -4.85 -6.09
CA MET A 80 5.37 -3.55 -5.66
C MET A 80 4.78 -2.39 -6.46
N VAL A 81 4.57 -2.58 -7.77
CA VAL A 81 3.90 -1.59 -8.64
C VAL A 81 2.45 -1.38 -8.23
N GLU A 82 1.70 -2.44 -7.90
CA GLU A 82 0.32 -2.30 -7.40
C GLU A 82 0.27 -1.59 -6.03
N LEU A 83 1.20 -1.90 -5.13
CA LEU A 83 1.32 -1.22 -3.84
C LEU A 83 1.66 0.28 -3.99
N GLU A 84 2.42 0.67 -5.01
CA GLU A 84 2.70 2.08 -5.31
C GLU A 84 1.43 2.83 -5.75
N LYS A 85 0.57 2.18 -6.56
CA LYS A 85 -0.74 2.74 -6.94
C LYS A 85 -1.63 2.94 -5.72
N LEU A 86 -1.68 1.96 -4.81
CA LEU A 86 -2.43 2.06 -3.56
C LEU A 86 -1.88 3.18 -2.67
N GLY A 87 -0.56 3.36 -2.60
CA GLY A 87 0.06 4.48 -1.87
C GLY A 87 -0.29 5.85 -2.46
N THR A 88 -0.37 5.93 -3.79
CA THR A 88 -0.84 7.14 -4.48
C THR A 88 -2.29 7.44 -4.11
N ARG A 89 -3.18 6.45 -4.20
CA ARG A 89 -4.59 6.58 -3.80
C ARG A 89 -4.73 6.98 -2.33
N ARG A 90 -3.93 6.40 -1.45
CA ARG A 90 -3.91 6.77 -0.03
C ARG A 90 -3.50 8.23 0.17
N ASN A 91 -2.49 8.73 -0.55
CA ASN A 91 -2.11 10.13 -0.46
C ASN A 91 -3.21 11.06 -0.96
N GLU A 92 -3.90 10.70 -2.05
CA GLU A 92 -5.06 11.47 -2.51
C GLU A 92 -6.14 11.55 -1.42
N LEU A 93 -6.46 10.43 -0.78
CA LEU A 93 -7.49 10.39 0.26
C LEU A 93 -7.06 11.13 1.54
N VAL A 94 -5.85 10.91 2.04
CA VAL A 94 -5.41 11.49 3.32
C VAL A 94 -5.16 13.00 3.22
N HIS A 95 -4.78 13.51 2.05
CA HIS A 95 -4.49 14.93 1.85
C HIS A 95 -5.67 15.72 1.25
N SER A 96 -6.88 15.17 1.28
CA SER A 96 -8.10 15.84 0.82
C SER A 96 -8.92 16.45 1.96
N ARG A 97 -9.78 17.41 1.61
CA ARG A 97 -10.84 17.91 2.49
C ARG A 97 -12.13 17.17 2.23
N TYR A 98 -12.90 16.93 3.28
CA TYR A 98 -14.16 16.17 3.23
C TYR A 98 -15.31 16.97 3.81
N ASN A 99 -16.38 17.11 3.02
CA ASN A 99 -17.66 17.64 3.49
C ASN A 99 -18.71 16.53 3.44
N ARG A 100 -19.65 16.52 4.39
CA ARG A 100 -20.82 15.63 4.29
C ARG A 100 -21.65 16.03 3.08
N TRP A 101 -22.10 15.04 2.33
CA TRP A 101 -22.88 15.24 1.11
C TRP A 101 -24.06 14.27 1.10
N LEU A 102 -25.21 14.75 0.61
CA LEU A 102 -26.37 13.91 0.35
C LEU A 102 -26.52 13.80 -1.15
N ASN A 103 -26.53 12.57 -1.67
CA ASN A 103 -26.77 12.38 -3.10
C ASN A 103 -28.26 12.63 -3.46
N VAL A 104 -28.58 12.56 -4.75
CA VAL A 104 -29.95 12.75 -5.27
C VAL A 104 -30.98 11.76 -4.69
N GLN A 105 -30.53 10.67 -4.06
CA GLN A 105 -31.37 9.66 -3.41
C GLN A 105 -31.45 9.85 -1.88
N GLY A 106 -30.88 10.92 -1.33
CA GLY A 106 -30.86 11.22 0.10
C GLY A 106 -29.90 10.36 0.93
N ARG A 107 -28.95 9.65 0.29
CA ARG A 107 -27.92 8.86 1.00
C ARG A 107 -26.73 9.73 1.37
N GLU A 108 -26.28 9.59 2.61
CA GLU A 108 -25.12 10.32 3.15
C GLU A 108 -23.80 9.70 2.64
N GLY A 109 -22.96 10.54 2.05
CA GLY A 109 -21.60 10.25 1.63
C GLY A 109 -20.66 11.42 1.94
N LEU A 110 -19.51 11.43 1.27
CA LEU A 110 -18.53 12.50 1.37
C LEU A 110 -18.31 13.16 0.02
N LEU A 111 -18.24 14.48 0.02
CA LEU A 111 -17.65 15.23 -1.09
C LEU A 111 -16.18 15.48 -0.76
N ARG A 112 -15.29 14.78 -1.47
CA ARG A 112 -13.85 14.95 -1.38
C ARG A 112 -13.43 16.09 -2.30
N THR A 113 -12.63 17.01 -1.77
CA THR A 113 -12.00 18.09 -2.54
C THR A 113 -10.49 18.03 -2.36
N ASN A 114 -9.76 17.92 -3.47
CA ASN A 114 -8.30 18.01 -3.49
C ASN A 114 -7.86 19.19 -4.36
N SER A 115 -7.09 20.10 -3.77
CA SER A 115 -6.52 21.24 -4.47
C SER A 115 -5.08 20.93 -4.86
N VAL A 116 -4.80 20.75 -6.14
CA VAL A 116 -3.45 20.53 -6.65
C VAL A 116 -2.97 21.79 -7.38
N LEU A 117 -1.80 22.30 -6.98
CA LEU A 117 -1.15 23.39 -7.67
C LEU A 117 -0.31 22.82 -8.82
N ARG A 118 -0.77 22.95 -10.07
CA ARG A 118 0.07 22.59 -11.23
C ARG A 118 1.05 23.71 -11.51
N ALA A 119 2.24 23.62 -10.91
CA ALA A 119 3.32 24.61 -11.04
C ALA A 119 3.65 24.97 -12.50
N LYS A 120 3.53 24.02 -13.43
CA LYS A 120 3.79 24.23 -14.86
C LYS A 120 2.75 25.13 -15.57
N MET A 121 1.54 25.23 -15.02
CA MET A 121 0.42 25.99 -15.60
C MET A 121 0.05 27.24 -14.77
N GLY A 122 0.61 27.38 -13.55
CA GLY A 122 0.26 28.46 -12.63
C GLY A 122 -1.21 28.48 -12.20
N LYS A 123 -1.93 27.36 -12.39
CA LYS A 123 -3.37 27.23 -12.09
C LYS A 123 -3.60 26.22 -10.98
N ARG A 124 -4.54 26.55 -10.11
CA ARG A 124 -5.10 25.64 -9.11
C ARG A 124 -6.16 24.78 -9.79
N GLU A 125 -6.00 23.47 -9.72
CA GLU A 125 -7.04 22.51 -10.09
C GLU A 125 -7.68 21.99 -8.80
N GLU A 126 -9.00 22.13 -8.69
CA GLU A 126 -9.78 21.49 -7.65
C GLU A 126 -10.43 20.24 -8.26
N GLN A 127 -10.01 19.08 -7.77
CA GLN A 127 -10.67 17.81 -8.07
C GLN A 127 -11.74 17.57 -7.01
N GLU A 128 -12.96 17.34 -7.48
CA GLU A 128 -14.08 16.94 -6.64
C GLU A 128 -14.43 15.48 -6.94
N GLU A 129 -14.65 14.69 -5.89
CA GLU A 129 -15.05 13.29 -5.99
C GLU A 129 -16.15 13.01 -4.96
N GLU A 130 -17.28 12.49 -5.43
CA GLU A 130 -18.35 12.00 -4.56
C GLU A 130 -18.03 10.57 -4.10
N LEU A 131 -17.91 10.39 -2.79
CA LEU A 131 -17.59 9.13 -2.14
C LEU A 131 -18.77 8.66 -1.30
N GLN A 132 -19.61 7.82 -1.91
CA GLN A 132 -20.59 7.01 -1.17
C GLN A 132 -19.86 5.87 -0.43
N PRO A 133 -20.47 5.27 0.62
CA PRO A 133 -19.84 4.18 1.35
C PRO A 133 -19.33 3.04 0.45
N GLU A 134 -20.06 2.72 -0.60
CA GLU A 134 -19.74 1.65 -1.56
C GLU A 134 -18.57 2.00 -2.49
N ALA A 135 -18.25 3.30 -2.65
CA ALA A 135 -17.11 3.74 -3.46
C ALA A 135 -15.76 3.27 -2.88
N PHE A 136 -15.73 2.95 -1.58
CA PHE A 136 -14.55 2.42 -0.90
C PHE A 136 -14.41 0.90 -1.03
N ASP A 137 -15.43 0.17 -1.49
CA ASP A 137 -15.40 -1.30 -1.49
C ASP A 137 -14.32 -1.84 -2.44
N THR A 138 -14.14 -1.20 -3.60
CA THR A 138 -13.05 -1.54 -4.53
C THR A 138 -11.68 -1.29 -3.89
N ASP A 139 -11.50 -0.12 -3.29
CA ASP A 139 -10.25 0.28 -2.64
C ASP A 139 -9.89 -0.71 -1.50
N LEU A 140 -10.86 -1.06 -0.65
CA LEU A 140 -10.70 -2.02 0.44
C LEU A 140 -10.40 -3.44 -0.07
N ASN A 141 -11.07 -3.86 -1.14
CA ASN A 141 -10.80 -5.16 -1.74
C ASN A 141 -9.37 -5.24 -2.32
N CYS A 142 -8.91 -4.18 -2.98
CA CYS A 142 -7.54 -4.10 -3.47
C CYS A 142 -6.51 -4.16 -2.33
N LEU A 143 -6.77 -3.51 -1.19
CA LEU A 143 -5.90 -3.62 -0.01
C LEU A 143 -5.83 -5.05 0.53
N ASN A 144 -6.97 -5.74 0.63
CA ASN A 144 -7.01 -7.12 1.12
C ASN A 144 -6.26 -8.07 0.18
N ILE A 145 -6.47 -7.98 -1.14
CA ILE A 145 -5.75 -8.80 -2.12
C ILE A 145 -4.25 -8.54 -2.05
N ALA A 146 -3.84 -7.28 -1.89
CA ALA A 146 -2.43 -6.94 -1.73
C ALA A 146 -1.84 -7.51 -0.44
N ALA A 147 -2.60 -7.52 0.65
CA ALA A 147 -2.17 -8.09 1.94
C ALA A 147 -1.98 -9.61 1.83
N GLU A 148 -2.94 -10.31 1.24
CA GLU A 148 -2.83 -11.76 1.01
C GLU A 148 -1.57 -12.11 0.20
N LYS A 149 -1.31 -11.37 -0.89
CA LYS A 149 -0.11 -11.56 -1.70
C LYS A 149 1.19 -11.26 -0.94
N LEU A 150 1.21 -10.22 -0.12
CA LEU A 150 2.38 -9.91 0.71
C LEU A 150 2.64 -11.03 1.72
N GLU A 151 1.58 -11.58 2.32
CA GLU A 151 1.70 -12.70 3.26
C GLU A 151 2.20 -13.98 2.56
N GLU A 152 1.70 -14.28 1.37
CA GLU A 152 2.22 -15.40 0.54
C GLU A 152 3.73 -15.26 0.31
N PHE A 153 4.19 -14.07 -0.08
CA PHE A 153 5.62 -13.81 -0.26
C PHE A 153 6.39 -13.89 1.07
N ARG A 154 5.82 -13.40 2.17
CA ARG A 154 6.45 -13.46 3.50
C ARG A 154 6.70 -14.90 3.92
N LEU A 155 5.68 -15.75 3.83
CA LEU A 155 5.78 -17.17 4.14
C LEU A 155 6.76 -17.89 3.21
N GLN A 156 6.74 -17.56 1.92
CA GLN A 156 7.65 -18.14 0.94
C GLN A 156 9.12 -17.77 1.23
N ILE A 157 9.39 -16.51 1.58
CA ILE A 157 10.73 -16.05 1.96
C ILE A 157 11.19 -16.77 3.24
N ILE A 158 10.32 -16.90 4.24
CA ILE A 158 10.63 -17.64 5.47
C ILE A 158 11.02 -19.09 5.14
N PHE A 159 10.23 -19.78 4.32
CA PHE A 159 10.54 -21.14 3.89
C PHE A 159 11.89 -21.25 3.16
N TRP A 160 12.25 -20.25 2.36
CA TRP A 160 13.55 -20.21 1.67
C TRP A 160 14.74 -19.85 2.57
N ILE A 161 14.51 -19.20 3.71
CA ILE A 161 15.55 -18.88 4.70
C ILE A 161 15.71 -20.06 5.68
N TYR A 162 14.60 -20.68 6.09
CA TYR A 162 14.54 -21.71 7.13
C TYR A 162 13.84 -22.98 6.59
N PRO A 163 14.49 -23.76 5.71
CA PRO A 163 13.87 -24.91 5.06
C PRO A 163 13.54 -26.06 6.03
N ASP A 164 14.13 -26.09 7.22
CA ASP A 164 14.01 -27.19 8.20
C ASP A 164 13.14 -26.85 9.43
N GLU A 165 12.55 -25.64 9.50
CA GLU A 165 11.74 -25.18 10.66
C GLU A 165 10.23 -25.05 10.35
N VAL A 166 9.76 -25.60 9.23
CA VAL A 166 8.34 -25.59 8.81
C VAL A 166 7.80 -27.00 8.61
#